data_AF-A3V558-F1
#
_entry.id   AF-A3V558-F1
#
_cell.length_a   1.000
_cell.length_b   1.000
_cell.length_c   1.000
_cell.angle_alpha   90.00
_cell.angle_beta   90.00
_cell.angle_gamma   90.00
#
_symmetry.space_group_name_H-M   'P 1'
#
loop_
_entity.id
_entity.type
_entity.pdbx_description
1 polymer ?
#
loop_
_entity_poly.entity_id
_entity_poly.type
_entity_poly.pdbx_seq_one_letter_code
_entity_poly.pdbx_strand_id
1 'polypeptide(L)'
;MFFGCIAAFLGAAQAQALACADTAVVAQRLAQVYGERRQFVATGPDGAVTAVYAASDTGSWTITITQPGGQACLVASGAAFDWQDVLSRLGHNA
;
A
#
# COMPACT_ATOMS: atom_id res chain seq x y z
N MET A 1 -33.36 -37.60 -15.13
CA MET A 1 -33.04 -36.98 -16.44
C MET A 1 -33.34 -35.49 -16.33
N PHE A 2 -32.36 -34.68 -15.93
CA PHE A 2 -32.19 -33.27 -16.33
C PHE A 2 -30.71 -32.95 -16.19
N PHE A 3 -30.07 -32.94 -17.35
CA PHE A 3 -28.70 -32.52 -17.63
C PHE A 3 -28.72 -30.98 -17.70
N GLY A 4 -27.76 -30.27 -17.12
CA GLY A 4 -27.77 -28.79 -17.17
C GLY A 4 -26.45 -28.12 -16.77
N CYS A 5 -25.53 -28.06 -17.74
CA CYS A 5 -24.26 -27.34 -17.83
C CYS A 5 -23.83 -26.40 -16.67
N ILE A 6 -22.75 -26.78 -15.98
CA ILE A 6 -21.90 -25.86 -15.22
C ILE A 6 -20.99 -25.14 -16.22
N ALA A 7 -21.28 -23.87 -16.50
CA ALA A 7 -20.37 -23.00 -17.25
C ALA A 7 -19.24 -22.55 -16.32
N ALA A 8 -18.02 -23.08 -16.52
CA ALA A 8 -16.83 -22.59 -15.84
C ALA A 8 -16.47 -21.20 -16.38
N PHE A 9 -16.70 -20.15 -15.58
CA PHE A 9 -16.12 -18.84 -15.83
C PHE A 9 -14.60 -18.93 -15.64
N LEU A 10 -13.86 -19.10 -16.75
CA LEU A 10 -12.43 -18.86 -16.79
C LEU A 10 -12.19 -17.34 -16.81
N GLY A 11 -12.28 -16.70 -15.64
CA GLY A 11 -11.86 -15.31 -15.50
C GLY A 11 -10.35 -15.22 -15.66
N ALA A 12 -9.87 -14.53 -16.69
CA ALA A 12 -8.47 -14.13 -16.75
C ALA A 12 -8.19 -13.18 -15.58
N ALA A 13 -7.27 -13.56 -14.69
CA ALA A 13 -6.81 -12.66 -13.65
C ALA A 13 -6.05 -11.50 -14.32
N GLN A 14 -6.68 -10.34 -14.46
CA GLN A 14 -6.00 -9.12 -14.89
C GLN A 14 -5.06 -8.69 -13.76
N ALA A 15 -3.76 -8.92 -13.95
CA ALA A 15 -2.73 -8.30 -13.13
C ALA A 15 -2.87 -6.77 -13.27
N GLN A 16 -3.30 -6.11 -12.20
CA GLN A 16 -3.35 -4.66 -12.17
C GLN A 16 -1.92 -4.15 -12.30
N ALA A 17 -1.61 -3.44 -13.39
CA ALA A 17 -0.30 -2.81 -13.53
C ALA A 17 -0.10 -1.85 -12.35
N LEU A 18 0.95 -2.08 -11.57
CA LEU A 18 1.25 -1.25 -10.41
C LEU A 18 1.60 0.17 -10.89
N ALA A 19 1.09 1.17 -10.18
CA ALA A 19 1.49 2.55 -10.42
C ALA A 19 2.89 2.76 -9.85
N CYS A 20 3.86 2.96 -10.73
CA CYS A 20 5.26 3.14 -10.37
C CYS A 20 5.80 4.48 -10.86
N ALA A 21 6.66 5.10 -10.06
CA ALA A 21 7.40 6.30 -10.42
C ALA A 21 8.67 6.40 -9.56
N ASP A 22 9.51 7.42 -9.80
CA ASP A 22 10.61 7.74 -8.90
C ASP A 22 10.11 7.93 -7.45
N THR A 23 10.85 7.42 -6.46
CA THR A 23 10.45 7.46 -5.05
C THR A 23 10.11 8.88 -4.56
N ALA A 24 10.85 9.90 -5.00
CA ALA A 24 10.59 11.28 -4.59
C ALA A 24 9.28 11.80 -5.19
N VAL A 25 8.99 11.45 -6.45
CA VAL A 25 7.74 11.80 -7.12
C VAL A 25 6.54 11.16 -6.42
N VAL A 26 6.64 9.88 -6.05
CA VAL A 26 5.58 9.18 -5.29
C VAL A 26 5.36 9.86 -3.94
N ALA A 27 6.42 10.08 -3.17
CA ALA A 27 6.32 10.70 -1.84
C ALA A 27 5.73 12.11 -1.92
N GLN A 28 6.17 12.93 -2.89
CA GLN A 28 5.63 14.27 -3.08
C GLN A 28 4.15 14.24 -3.45
N ARG A 29 3.75 13.34 -4.36
CA ARG A 29 2.35 13.26 -4.79
C ARG A 29 1.44 12.78 -3.65
N LEU A 30 1.87 11.79 -2.88
CA LEU A 30 1.13 11.31 -1.70
C LEU A 30 0.94 12.44 -0.67
N ALA A 31 1.99 13.21 -0.39
CA ALA A 31 1.91 14.35 0.52
C ALA A 31 0.97 15.46 0.00
N GLN A 32 1.06 15.82 -1.29
CA GLN A 32 0.29 16.93 -1.85
C GLN A 32 -1.18 16.60 -2.07
N VAL A 33 -1.49 15.37 -2.50
CA VAL A 33 -2.86 15.00 -2.90
C VAL A 33 -3.64 14.41 -1.72
N TYR A 34 -2.99 13.60 -0.88
CA TYR A 34 -3.67 12.85 0.19
C TYR A 34 -3.29 13.33 1.59
N GLY A 35 -2.32 14.25 1.71
CA GLY A 35 -1.77 14.67 3.00
C GLY A 35 -0.88 13.61 3.65
N GLU A 36 -0.58 12.52 2.94
CA GLU A 36 0.11 11.36 3.52
C GLU A 36 1.59 11.64 3.73
N ARG A 37 2.08 11.33 4.94
CA ARG A 37 3.49 11.42 5.30
C ARG A 37 4.03 10.03 5.60
N ARG A 38 5.32 9.82 5.33
CA ARG A 38 6.00 8.56 5.58
C ARG A 38 6.03 8.28 7.09
N GLN A 39 5.41 7.18 7.50
CA GLN A 39 5.33 6.74 8.90
C GLN A 39 6.34 5.63 9.23
N PHE A 40 6.64 4.79 8.25
CA PHE A 40 7.49 3.62 8.43
C PHE A 40 8.33 3.33 7.19
N VAL A 41 9.53 2.78 7.40
CA VAL A 41 10.43 2.27 6.37
C VAL A 41 11.10 0.98 6.85
N ALA A 42 11.12 -0.04 5.99
CA ALA A 42 11.89 -1.24 6.18
C ALA A 42 12.64 -1.60 4.90
N THR A 43 13.82 -2.19 5.05
CA THR A 43 14.60 -2.73 3.94
C THR A 43 14.47 -4.25 3.94
N GLY A 44 14.09 -4.82 2.80
CA GLY A 44 14.01 -6.26 2.56
C GLY A 44 15.40 -6.87 2.31
N PRO A 45 15.49 -8.22 2.31
CA PRO A 45 16.76 -8.94 2.12
C PRO A 45 17.38 -8.75 0.73
N ASP A 46 16.59 -8.34 -0.25
CA ASP A 46 16.99 -8.01 -1.62
C ASP A 46 17.37 -6.52 -1.80
N GLY A 47 17.38 -5.74 -0.71
CA GLY A 47 17.63 -4.31 -0.73
C GLY A 47 16.43 -3.47 -1.17
N ALA A 48 15.27 -4.09 -1.42
CA ALA A 48 14.05 -3.34 -1.69
C ALA A 48 13.58 -2.60 -0.44
N VAL A 49 13.05 -1.40 -0.59
CA VAL A 49 12.59 -0.56 0.52
C VAL A 49 11.07 -0.52 0.53
N THR A 50 10.48 -1.06 1.58
CA THR A 50 9.05 -0.92 1.87
C THR A 50 8.83 0.33 2.70
N ALA A 51 7.89 1.18 2.28
CA ALA A 51 7.49 2.35 3.05
C ALA A 51 5.97 2.42 3.20
N VAL A 52 5.52 2.86 4.37
CA VAL A 52 4.11 3.16 4.65
C VAL A 52 3.96 4.67 4.79
N TYR A 53 2.99 5.22 4.08
CA TYR A 53 2.59 6.62 4.15
C TYR A 53 1.17 6.69 4.69
N ALA A 54 0.90 7.65 5.56
CA ALA A 54 -0.44 7.84 6.10
C ALA A 54 -0.69 9.30 6.50
N ALA A 55 -1.96 9.67 6.49
CA ALA A 55 -2.47 10.96 6.93
C ALA A 55 -3.50 10.75 8.04
N SER A 56 -3.26 11.33 9.21
CA SER A 56 -4.20 11.24 10.34
C SER A 56 -5.49 12.01 10.07
N ASP A 57 -5.40 13.14 9.37
CA ASP A 57 -6.55 14.03 9.14
C ASP A 57 -7.59 13.42 8.19
N THR A 58 -7.14 12.68 7.18
CA THR A 58 -7.99 12.03 6.17
C THR A 58 -8.19 10.54 6.43
N GLY A 59 -7.37 9.94 7.29
CA GLY A 59 -7.30 8.50 7.52
C GLY A 59 -6.76 7.71 6.32
N SER A 60 -6.25 8.37 5.27
CA SER A 60 -5.73 7.67 4.10
C SER A 60 -4.34 7.08 4.36
N TRP A 61 -4.04 5.99 3.66
CA TRP A 61 -2.72 5.36 3.71
C TRP A 61 -2.33 4.70 2.39
N THR A 62 -1.03 4.61 2.16
CA THR A 62 -0.43 3.96 0.99
C THR A 62 0.83 3.19 1.39
N ILE A 63 1.01 1.99 0.83
CA ILE A 63 2.23 1.18 0.95
C ILE A 63 2.92 1.16 -0.40
N THR A 64 4.24 1.42 -0.37
CA THR A 64 5.10 1.35 -1.55
C THR A 64 6.22 0.35 -1.35
N ILE A 65 6.66 -0.28 -2.43
CA ILE A 65 7.92 -1.02 -2.49
C ILE A 65 8.82 -0.31 -3.51
N THR A 66 10.06 -0.01 -3.10
CA THR A 66 11.08 0.61 -3.94
C THR A 66 12.17 -0.38 -4.25
N GLN A 67 12.41 -0.67 -5.52
CA GLN A 67 13.51 -1.56 -5.92
C GLN A 67 14.86 -0.85 -5.82
N PRO A 68 15.98 -1.59 -5.66
CA PRO A 68 17.31 -1.05 -5.88
C PRO A 68 17.39 -0.43 -7.29
N GLY A 69 17.50 0.89 -7.38
CA GLY A 69 17.30 1.66 -8.62
C GLY A 69 16.35 2.85 -8.46
N GLY A 70 15.62 2.93 -7.34
CA GLY A 70 14.90 4.14 -6.93
C GLY A 70 13.48 4.28 -7.48
N GLN A 71 12.97 3.27 -8.21
CA GLN A 71 11.57 3.24 -8.62
C GLN A 71 10.71 2.66 -7.50
N ALA A 72 9.73 3.44 -7.03
CA ALA A 72 8.73 3.03 -6.07
C ALA A 72 7.42 2.70 -6.78
N CYS A 73 6.84 1.54 -6.44
CA CYS A 73 5.52 1.11 -6.89
C CYS A 73 4.54 1.11 -5.72
N LEU A 74 3.33 1.62 -5.95
CA LEU A 74 2.22 1.51 -4.99
C LEU A 74 1.71 0.07 -5.02
N VAL A 75 1.74 -0.62 -3.88
CA VAL A 75 1.33 -2.03 -3.79
C VAL A 75 0.05 -2.24 -2.98
N ALA A 76 -0.31 -1.27 -2.15
CA ALA A 76 -1.59 -1.23 -1.45
C ALA A 76 -1.92 0.21 -1.07
N SER A 77 -3.21 0.52 -0.94
CA SER A 77 -3.71 1.80 -0.44
C SER A 77 -5.08 1.61 0.19
N GLY A 78 -5.46 2.51 1.10
CA GLY A 78 -6.77 2.44 1.73
C GLY A 78 -7.08 3.66 2.58
N ALA A 79 -8.03 3.45 3.49
CA ALA A 79 -8.52 4.45 4.43
C ALA A 79 -8.55 3.87 5.86
N ALA A 80 -9.09 4.65 6.80
CA ALA A 80 -9.26 4.31 8.21
C ALA A 80 -7.94 4.10 8.98
N PHE A 81 -6.88 4.81 8.62
CA PHE A 81 -5.70 4.94 9.45
C PHE A 81 -6.03 5.74 10.71
N ASP A 82 -5.79 5.16 11.89
CA ASP A 82 -5.95 5.82 13.19
C ASP A 82 -4.67 5.69 14.02
N TRP A 83 -4.05 6.83 14.32
CA TRP A 83 -2.84 6.88 15.14
C TRP A 83 -3.11 6.54 16.61
N GLN A 84 -4.32 6.78 17.10
CA GLN A 84 -4.68 6.47 18.49
C GLN A 84 -4.73 4.95 18.72
N ASP A 85 -5.19 4.17 17.75
CA ASP A 85 -5.11 2.71 17.79
C ASP A 85 -3.66 2.24 17.97
N VAL A 86 -2.72 2.80 17.20
CA VAL A 86 -1.29 2.47 17.31
C VAL A 86 -0.75 2.74 18.71
N LEU A 87 -0.98 3.96 19.24
CA LEU A 87 -0.50 4.33 20.58
C LEU A 87 -1.11 3.46 21.68
N SER A 88 -2.40 3.15 21.57
CA SER A 88 -3.08 2.30 22.54
C SER A 88 -2.43 0.91 22.62
N ARG A 89 -2.07 0.31 21.48
CA ARG A 89 -1.40 -1.00 21.44
C ARG A 89 -0.01 -0.97 22.06
N LEU A 90 0.74 0.13 21.90
CA LEU A 90 2.05 0.25 22.54
C LEU A 90 1.93 0.35 24.06
N GLY A 91 0.92 1.09 24.55
CA GLY A 91 0.68 1.23 26.00
C GLY A 91 0.17 -0.03 26.70
N HIS A 92 -0.55 -0.90 25.99
CA HIS A 92 -1.05 -2.17 26.56
C HIS A 92 0.02 -3.28 26.63
N ASN A 93 1.11 -3.16 25.88
CA ASN A 93 2.21 -4.13 25.85
C ASN A 93 3.46 -3.64 26.60
N ALA A 94 3.33 -2.55 27.36
CA ALA A 94 4.39 -1.95 28.18
C ALA A 94 4.34 -2.44 29.64
#